data_AF-A0A942S421-F1
#
_entry.id   AF-A0A942S421-F1
#
_cell.length_a   1.000
_cell.length_b   1.000
_cell.length_c   1.000
_cell.angle_alpha   90.00
_cell.angle_beta   90.00
_cell.angle_gamma   90.00
#
_symmetry.space_group_name_H-M   'P 1'
#
loop_
_entity.id
_entity.type
_entity.pdbx_description
1 polymer ?
#
loop_
_entity_poly.entity_id
_entity_poly.type
_entity_poly.pdbx_seq_one_letter_code
_entity_poly.pdbx_strand_id
1 'polypeptide(L)'
;MTTFFIIVAVFIFLILILHRSASKEQESNQIKMQSKGYQINKSIKTGKYIAGHPSLNNIVAKTDIFPVDDHLDIIDSSLITQVKIASIEKSSIKNIVIEDQTTIEKRVTVARLLLIGIFAFALRKKQVNEIAYLIIEWNDGRFDHETIFQFEGKEAMVNANTARNMIIKELN
;
A
#
# COMPACT_ATOMS: atom_id res chain seq x y z
N MET A 1 -34.66 -14.80 33.41
CA MET A 1 -34.47 -13.40 32.96
C MET A 1 -33.17 -12.79 33.47
N THR A 2 -32.83 -12.91 34.76
CA THR A 2 -31.63 -12.33 35.37
C THR A 2 -30.30 -12.81 34.76
N THR A 3 -30.17 -14.10 34.45
CA THR A 3 -28.96 -14.68 33.83
C THR A 3 -28.65 -14.13 32.44
N PHE A 4 -29.67 -13.82 31.65
CA PHE A 4 -29.53 -13.24 30.32
C PHE A 4 -28.93 -11.82 30.37
N PHE A 5 -29.41 -10.97 31.29
CA PHE A 5 -28.88 -9.61 31.46
C PHE A 5 -27.42 -9.60 31.93
N ILE A 6 -27.03 -10.57 32.78
CA ILE A 6 -25.64 -10.70 33.23
C ILE A 6 -24.73 -11.06 32.05
N ILE A 7 -25.13 -11.99 31.18
CA ILE A 7 -24.35 -12.38 30.00
C ILE A 7 -24.16 -11.20 29.04
N VAL A 8 -25.24 -10.43 28.80
CA VAL A 8 -25.17 -9.23 27.95
C VAL A 8 -24.24 -8.17 28.55
N ALA A 9 -24.31 -7.94 29.86
CA ALA A 9 -23.44 -6.99 30.54
C ALA A 9 -21.95 -7.39 30.47
N VAL A 10 -21.64 -8.68 30.66
CA VAL A 10 -20.27 -9.21 30.53
C VAL A 10 -19.76 -9.06 29.10
N PHE A 11 -20.60 -9.33 28.10
CA PHE A 11 -20.24 -9.19 26.69
C PHE A 11 -19.93 -7.74 26.31
N ILE A 12 -20.78 -6.79 26.75
CA ILE A 12 -20.53 -5.35 26.54
C ILE A 12 -19.23 -4.93 27.23
N PHE A 13 -19.00 -5.40 28.46
CA PHE A 13 -17.78 -5.08 29.21
C PHE A 13 -16.51 -5.60 28.51
N LEU A 14 -16.55 -6.81 27.95
CA LEU A 14 -15.45 -7.36 27.15
C LEU A 14 -15.18 -6.52 25.89
N ILE A 15 -16.22 -6.10 25.17
CA ILE A 15 -16.08 -5.22 24.00
C ILE A 15 -15.41 -3.89 24.40
N LEU A 16 -15.83 -3.30 25.52
CA LEU A 16 -15.26 -2.05 26.03
C LEU A 16 -13.79 -2.17 26.41
N ILE A 17 -13.37 -3.28 27.02
CA ILE A 17 -11.96 -3.54 27.34
C ILE A 17 -11.14 -3.69 26.06
N LEU A 18 -11.63 -4.48 25.10
CA LEU A 18 -10.93 -4.68 23.82
C LEU A 18 -10.76 -3.36 23.07
N HIS A 19 -11.80 -2.53 23.03
CA HIS A 19 -11.74 -1.22 22.38
C HIS A 19 -10.74 -0.27 23.06
N ARG A 20 -10.73 -0.21 24.40
CA ARG A 20 -9.75 0.60 25.17
C ARG A 20 -8.32 0.13 25.00
N SER A 21 -8.09 -1.17 24.91
CA SER A 21 -6.75 -1.73 24.69
C SER A 21 -6.23 -1.32 23.30
N ALA A 22 -7.06 -1.49 22.27
CA ALA A 22 -6.71 -1.13 20.90
C ALA A 22 -6.43 0.39 20.76
N SER A 23 -7.25 1.24 21.41
CA SER A 23 -7.07 2.69 21.33
C SER A 23 -5.76 3.16 21.96
N LYS A 24 -5.37 2.61 23.12
CA LYS A 24 -4.10 2.95 23.79
C LYS A 24 -2.88 2.55 22.97
N GLU A 25 -2.94 1.39 22.31
CA GLU A 25 -1.84 0.90 21.49
C GLU A 25 -1.64 1.74 20.23
N GLN A 26 -2.74 2.19 19.61
CA GLN A 26 -2.70 3.12 18.48
C GLN A 26 -2.10 4.49 18.87
N GLU A 27 -2.52 5.05 20.01
CA GLU A 27 -1.99 6.32 20.52
C GLU A 27 -0.49 6.23 20.83
N SER A 28 -0.05 5.14 21.45
CA SER A 28 1.37 4.85 21.70
C SER A 28 2.19 4.79 20.41
N ASN A 29 1.66 4.13 19.38
CA ASN A 29 2.35 4.03 18.10
C ASN A 29 2.38 5.35 17.34
N GLN A 30 1.33 6.17 17.44
CA GLN A 30 1.32 7.51 16.89
C GLN A 30 2.40 8.39 17.52
N ILE A 31 2.53 8.34 18.85
CA ILE A 31 3.57 9.07 19.60
C ILE A 31 4.97 8.60 19.17
N LYS A 32 5.18 7.29 19.00
CA LYS A 32 6.46 6.72 18.53
C LYS A 32 6.81 7.12 17.09
N MET A 33 5.82 7.27 16.22
CA MET A 33 6.05 7.73 14.85
C MET A 33 6.38 9.23 14.85
N GLN A 34 5.65 10.04 15.62
CA GLN A 34 5.92 11.48 15.76
C GLN A 34 7.30 11.75 16.37
N SER A 35 7.72 10.97 17.37
CA SER A 35 9.06 11.12 17.96
C SER A 35 10.20 10.74 17.02
N LYS A 36 9.91 9.97 15.96
CA LYS A 36 10.84 9.65 14.86
C LYS A 36 10.81 10.67 13.71
N GLY A 37 10.06 11.77 13.87
CA GLY A 37 9.96 12.84 12.87
C GLY A 37 8.82 12.69 11.85
N TYR A 38 7.97 11.65 11.97
CA TYR A 38 6.87 11.44 11.04
C TYR A 38 5.68 12.35 11.34
N GLN A 39 5.22 13.07 10.32
CA GLN A 39 3.98 13.83 10.37
C GLN A 39 2.80 12.92 9.97
N ILE A 40 2.01 12.51 10.96
CA ILE A 40 0.92 11.52 10.80
C ILE A 40 -0.13 11.98 9.79
N ASN A 41 -0.42 13.27 9.76
CA ASN A 41 -1.33 13.90 8.79
C ASN A 41 -0.82 13.89 7.35
N LYS A 42 0.47 13.59 7.12
CA LYS A 42 1.07 13.45 5.80
C LYS A 42 1.18 11.99 5.34
N SER A 43 0.63 11.03 6.08
CA SER A 43 0.61 9.62 5.68
C SER A 43 -0.17 9.44 4.38
N ILE A 44 0.46 8.82 3.38
CA ILE A 44 -0.14 8.50 2.08
C ILE A 44 -0.38 6.99 2.03
N LYS A 45 -1.65 6.57 1.93
CA LYS A 45 -1.99 5.15 1.85
C LYS A 45 -1.65 4.60 0.46
N THR A 46 -0.76 3.62 0.38
CA THR A 46 -0.29 3.06 -0.90
C THR A 46 -0.77 1.65 -1.20
N GLY A 47 -1.54 1.02 -0.30
CA GLY A 47 -2.07 -0.32 -0.54
C GLY A 47 -1.03 -1.39 -0.21
N LYS A 48 -0.89 -2.42 -1.04
CA LYS A 48 -0.01 -3.56 -0.82
C LYS A 48 1.30 -3.39 -1.59
N TYR A 49 2.46 -3.43 -0.94
CA TYR A 49 3.75 -3.48 -1.65
C TYR A 49 3.94 -4.84 -2.33
N ILE A 50 4.30 -4.81 -3.61
CA ILE A 50 4.48 -6.01 -4.43
C ILE A 50 5.95 -6.30 -4.73
N ALA A 51 6.68 -5.32 -5.27
CA ALA A 51 8.05 -5.51 -5.75
C ALA A 51 8.75 -4.17 -6.06
N GLY A 52 10.04 -4.24 -6.38
CA GLY A 52 10.77 -3.18 -7.07
C GLY A 52 11.80 -2.41 -6.25
N HIS A 53 11.69 -2.42 -4.91
CA HIS A 53 12.68 -1.79 -4.07
C HIS A 53 13.85 -2.76 -3.77
N PRO A 54 15.13 -2.40 -4.01
CA PRO A 54 16.28 -3.32 -3.87
C PRO A 54 16.46 -3.94 -2.49
N SER A 55 16.02 -3.25 -1.44
CA SER A 55 16.10 -3.75 -0.06
C SER A 55 14.93 -4.66 0.33
N LEU A 56 13.93 -4.85 -0.53
CA LEU A 56 12.68 -5.55 -0.21
C LEU A 56 12.45 -6.73 -1.15
N ASN A 57 12.56 -7.94 -0.60
CA ASN A 57 12.35 -9.19 -1.33
C ASN A 57 10.94 -9.78 -1.14
N ASN A 58 10.17 -9.27 -0.18
CA ASN A 58 8.89 -9.84 0.21
C ASN A 58 7.76 -8.85 -0.01
N ILE A 59 6.59 -9.40 -0.33
CA ILE A 59 5.33 -8.68 -0.40
C ILE A 59 4.93 -8.19 1.00
N VAL A 60 4.44 -6.95 1.11
CA VAL A 60 3.93 -6.39 2.37
C VAL A 60 2.46 -6.03 2.21
N ALA A 61 1.61 -6.58 3.08
CA ALA A 61 0.16 -6.59 2.91
C ALA A 61 -0.49 -5.20 2.90
N LYS A 62 0.04 -4.28 3.72
CA LYS A 62 -0.41 -2.88 3.81
C LYS A 62 0.80 -1.99 4.03
N THR A 63 0.91 -0.95 3.21
CA THR A 63 1.96 0.04 3.29
C THR A 63 1.40 1.44 3.21
N ASP A 64 2.10 2.33 3.89
CA ASP A 64 1.93 3.76 3.79
C ASP A 64 3.26 4.37 3.32
N ILE A 65 3.19 5.49 2.62
CA ILE A 65 4.34 6.34 2.35
C ILE A 65 4.27 7.57 3.25
N PHE A 66 5.39 7.91 3.86
CA PHE A 66 5.57 9.15 4.59
C PHE A 66 6.63 10.00 3.89
N PRO A 67 6.27 11.21 3.42
CA PRO A 67 7.25 12.19 2.99
C PRO A 67 8.05 12.69 4.20
N VAL A 68 9.38 12.56 4.15
CA VAL A 68 10.31 13.04 5.18
C VAL A 68 11.47 13.72 4.49
N ASP A 69 11.62 15.04 4.68
CA ASP A 69 12.65 15.87 4.05
C ASP A 69 12.80 15.56 2.55
N ASP A 70 13.92 14.96 2.15
CA ASP A 70 14.28 14.62 0.76
C ASP A 70 13.95 13.17 0.36
N HIS A 71 13.20 12.44 1.19
CA HIS A 71 12.87 11.03 0.97
C HIS A 71 11.37 10.74 1.09
N LEU A 72 10.96 9.62 0.51
CA LEU A 72 9.69 8.96 0.69
C LEU A 72 9.92 7.65 1.45
N ASP A 73 9.59 7.64 2.73
CA ASP A 73 9.74 6.45 3.57
C ASP A 73 8.54 5.52 3.43
N ILE A 74 8.82 4.26 3.11
CA ILE A 74 7.81 3.20 2.99
C ILE A 74 7.71 2.52 4.35
N ILE A 75 6.50 2.52 4.90
CA ILE A 75 6.17 2.00 6.22
C ILE A 75 5.26 0.78 6.06
N ASP A 76 5.60 -0.32 6.72
CA ASP A 76 4.69 -1.45 6.93
C ASP A 76 3.61 -1.04 7.94
N SER A 77 2.38 -0.90 7.44
CA SER A 77 1.19 -0.56 8.23
C SER A 77 0.28 -1.77 8.47
N SER A 78 0.74 -2.97 8.10
CA SER A 78 0.05 -4.24 8.38
C SER A 78 0.27 -4.73 9.80
N LEU A 79 1.41 -4.36 10.40
CA LEU A 79 1.75 -4.65 11.79
C LEU A 79 1.11 -3.63 12.73
N ILE A 80 0.91 -4.03 13.98
CA ILE A 80 0.44 -3.10 15.02
C ILE A 80 1.46 -1.97 15.19
N THR A 81 2.75 -2.30 15.18
CA THR A 81 3.83 -1.32 15.18
C THR A 81 4.21 -0.95 13.75
N GLN A 82 4.10 0.33 13.42
CA GLN A 82 4.53 0.86 12.13
C GLN A 82 6.05 0.86 12.05
N VAL A 83 6.60 0.21 11.03
CA VAL A 83 8.05 0.05 10.85
C VAL A 83 8.44 0.54 9.46
N LYS A 84 9.49 1.37 9.40
CA LYS A 84 10.13 1.73 8.14
C LYS A 84 10.81 0.51 7.54
N ILE A 85 10.43 0.18 6.31
CA ILE A 85 10.95 -0.99 5.58
C ILE A 85 11.82 -0.59 4.39
N ALA A 86 11.61 0.59 3.82
CA ALA A 86 12.36 1.10 2.67
C ALA A 86 12.26 2.64 2.56
N SER A 87 13.02 3.22 1.65
CA SER A 87 13.05 4.67 1.42
C SER A 87 13.48 4.97 -0.01
N ILE A 88 12.78 5.89 -0.67
CA ILE A 88 13.11 6.36 -2.03
C ILE A 88 13.50 7.83 -1.94
N GLU A 89 14.65 8.22 -2.47
CA GLU A 89 15.05 9.62 -2.54
C GLU A 89 14.16 10.38 -3.54
N LYS A 90 13.61 11.52 -3.14
CA LYS A 90 12.68 12.31 -3.98
C LYS A 90 13.32 12.77 -5.28
N SER A 91 14.59 13.18 -5.21
CA SER A 91 15.39 13.62 -6.36
C SER A 91 15.60 12.52 -7.40
N SER A 92 15.55 11.25 -6.97
CA SER A 92 15.75 10.07 -7.82
C SER A 92 14.50 9.67 -8.61
N ILE A 93 13.33 10.22 -8.26
CA ILE A 93 12.05 9.87 -8.87
C ILE A 93 11.97 10.48 -10.27
N LYS A 94 11.82 9.61 -11.25
CA LYS A 94 11.67 9.97 -12.66
C LYS A 94 10.21 10.18 -13.03
N ASN A 95 9.34 9.31 -12.49
CA ASN A 95 7.93 9.30 -12.85
C ASN A 95 7.10 8.59 -11.78
N ILE A 96 5.80 8.90 -11.75
CA ILE A 96 4.82 8.19 -10.93
C ILE A 96 3.61 7.88 -11.82
N VAL A 97 3.37 6.58 -12.04
CA VAL A 97 2.39 6.06 -12.99
C VAL A 97 1.33 5.27 -12.24
N ILE A 98 0.12 5.26 -12.80
CA ILE A 98 -0.94 4.36 -12.37
C ILE A 98 -1.33 3.48 -13.54
N GLU A 99 -1.41 2.19 -13.30
CA GLU A 99 -1.82 1.20 -14.30
C GLU A 99 -2.96 0.37 -13.74
N ASP A 100 -3.93 0.04 -14.59
CA ASP A 100 -4.91 -0.99 -14.26
C ASP A 100 -4.31 -2.38 -14.48
N GLN A 101 -4.97 -3.39 -13.93
CA GLN A 101 -4.61 -4.79 -14.19
C GLN A 101 -4.56 -5.10 -15.69
N THR A 102 -5.46 -4.54 -16.49
CA THR A 102 -5.51 -4.86 -17.93
C THR A 102 -4.29 -4.35 -18.68
N THR A 103 -3.66 -3.26 -18.25
CA THR A 103 -2.46 -2.69 -18.87
C THR A 103 -1.21 -3.49 -18.53
N ILE A 104 -1.05 -3.91 -17.26
CA ILE A 104 0.04 -4.83 -16.86
C ILE A 104 -0.15 -6.19 -17.53
N GLU A 105 -1.37 -6.73 -17.50
CA GLU A 105 -1.70 -7.98 -18.18
C GLU A 105 -1.45 -7.86 -19.67
N LYS A 106 -1.81 -6.76 -20.34
CA LYS A 106 -1.50 -6.54 -21.77
C LYS A 106 0.01 -6.53 -22.02
N ARG A 107 0.82 -5.90 -21.17
CA ARG A 107 2.30 -5.87 -21.34
C ARG A 107 2.90 -7.28 -21.33
N VAL A 108 2.46 -8.12 -20.40
CA VAL A 108 2.86 -9.54 -20.29
C VAL A 108 2.17 -10.40 -21.37
N THR A 109 0.92 -10.09 -21.71
CA THR A 109 0.08 -10.84 -22.64
C THR A 109 0.48 -10.58 -24.08
N VAL A 110 1.01 -9.41 -24.45
CA VAL A 110 1.62 -9.18 -25.77
C VAL A 110 2.85 -10.06 -25.93
N ALA A 111 3.74 -10.08 -24.93
CA ALA A 111 4.90 -10.97 -24.93
C ALA A 111 4.47 -12.45 -25.01
N ARG A 112 3.42 -12.85 -24.29
CA ARG A 112 2.84 -14.19 -24.38
C ARG A 112 2.13 -14.44 -25.73
N LEU A 113 1.36 -13.51 -26.30
CA LEU A 113 0.70 -13.67 -27.61
C LEU A 113 1.72 -13.88 -28.72
N LEU A 114 2.84 -13.17 -28.66
CA LEU A 114 3.96 -13.38 -29.58
C LEU A 114 4.53 -14.80 -29.49
N LEU A 115 4.49 -15.43 -28.32
CA LEU A 115 4.97 -16.78 -28.09
C LEU A 115 3.94 -17.88 -28.37
N ILE A 116 2.65 -17.67 -28.05
CA ILE A 116 1.60 -18.69 -28.15
C ILE A 116 0.74 -18.57 -29.43
N GLY A 117 0.86 -17.48 -30.20
CA GLY A 117 0.16 -17.27 -31.47
C GLY A 117 -1.37 -17.22 -31.35
N ILE A 118 -2.08 -17.68 -32.39
CA ILE A 118 -3.56 -17.65 -32.51
C ILE A 118 -4.32 -18.38 -31.38
N PHE A 119 -3.62 -19.16 -30.55
CA PHE A 119 -4.21 -19.95 -29.46
C PHE A 119 -4.45 -19.16 -28.16
N ALA A 120 -3.91 -17.94 -28.04
CA ALA A 120 -4.10 -17.10 -26.86
C ALA A 120 -5.57 -16.65 -26.67
N PHE A 121 -6.38 -16.63 -27.74
CA PHE A 121 -7.77 -16.15 -27.70
C PHE A 121 -8.74 -17.08 -26.94
N ALA A 122 -8.40 -18.36 -26.75
CA ALA A 122 -9.27 -19.31 -26.05
C ALA A 122 -9.22 -19.22 -24.51
N LEU A 123 -8.23 -18.49 -23.95
CA LEU A 123 -8.02 -18.32 -22.51
C LEU A 123 -8.52 -16.94 -22.06
N ARG A 124 -9.84 -16.78 -21.91
CA ARG A 124 -10.39 -15.66 -21.13
C ARG A 124 -11.17 -16.22 -19.95
N LYS A 125 -10.73 -15.91 -18.72
CA LYS A 125 -11.54 -16.20 -17.53
C LYS A 125 -11.53 -15.11 -16.49
N LYS A 126 -12.77 -14.81 -16.06
CA LYS A 126 -13.29 -14.24 -14.81
C LYS A 126 -12.79 -12.84 -14.42
N GLN A 127 -13.73 -11.89 -14.40
CA GLN A 127 -13.64 -10.67 -13.61
C GLN A 127 -13.36 -11.02 -12.14
N VAL A 128 -12.17 -10.67 -11.70
CA VAL A 128 -11.76 -10.60 -10.29
C VAL A 128 -11.63 -9.11 -9.99
N ASN A 129 -11.97 -8.72 -8.76
CA ASN A 129 -12.00 -7.35 -8.22
C ASN A 129 -11.08 -6.35 -8.94
N GLU A 130 -11.56 -5.13 -9.21
CA GLU A 130 -10.76 -4.08 -9.84
C GLU A 130 -9.43 -3.90 -9.10
N ILE A 131 -8.32 -4.06 -9.83
CA ILE A 131 -6.96 -3.88 -9.33
C ILE A 131 -6.33 -2.71 -10.07
N ALA A 132 -5.68 -1.84 -9.32
CA ALA A 132 -4.85 -0.76 -9.84
C ALA A 132 -3.48 -0.80 -9.17
N TYR A 133 -2.47 -0.38 -9.90
CA TYR A 133 -1.08 -0.36 -9.49
C TYR A 133 -0.59 1.08 -9.47
N LEU A 134 0.02 1.49 -8.37
CA LEU A 134 0.83 2.70 -8.29
C LEU A 134 2.29 2.30 -8.48
N ILE A 135 2.95 2.87 -9.47
CA ILE A 135 4.33 2.57 -9.83
C ILE A 135 5.14 3.86 -9.65
N ILE A 136 6.18 3.79 -8.83
CA ILE A 136 7.17 4.86 -8.69
C ILE A 136 8.41 4.42 -9.47
N GLU A 137 8.72 5.13 -10.55
CA GLU A 137 9.92 4.93 -11.35
C GLU A 137 11.03 5.82 -10.80
N TRP A 138 12.16 5.25 -10.43
CA TRP A 138 13.27 5.98 -9.82
C TRP A 138 14.62 5.36 -10.18
N ASN A 139 15.71 6.10 -9.98
CA ASN A 139 17.07 5.63 -10.27
C ASN A 139 18.00 5.85 -9.08
N ASP A 140 18.57 4.79 -8.55
CA ASP A 140 19.46 4.85 -7.37
C ASP A 140 20.89 5.34 -7.69
N GLY A 141 21.09 5.97 -8.85
CA GLY A 141 22.38 6.34 -9.42
C GLY A 141 23.03 5.23 -10.26
N ARG A 142 22.52 4.00 -10.22
CA ARG A 142 23.10 2.84 -10.95
C ARG A 142 22.09 2.11 -11.81
N PHE A 143 20.89 1.86 -11.28
CA PHE A 143 19.85 1.08 -11.92
C PHE A 143 18.51 1.80 -11.88
N ASP A 144 17.70 1.55 -12.89
CA ASP A 144 16.30 1.96 -12.91
C ASP A 144 15.45 0.95 -12.16
N HIS A 145 14.58 1.47 -11.29
CA HIS A 145 13.71 0.70 -10.42
C HIS A 145 12.26 1.13 -10.61
N GLU A 146 11.36 0.16 -10.53
CA GLU A 146 9.91 0.36 -10.52
C GLU A 146 9.35 -0.16 -9.19
N THR A 147 9.18 0.71 -8.20
CA THR A 147 8.55 0.31 -6.92
C THR A 147 7.04 0.26 -7.10
N ILE A 148 6.45 -0.93 -6.91
CA ILE A 148 5.05 -1.20 -7.25
C ILE A 148 4.22 -1.44 -6.00
N PHE A 149 3.09 -0.72 -5.92
CA PHE A 149 2.05 -0.94 -4.93
C PHE A 149 0.71 -1.28 -5.60
N GLN A 150 -0.04 -2.19 -4.98
CA GLN A 150 -1.31 -2.70 -5.48
C GLN A 150 -2.47 -2.25 -4.61
N PHE A 151 -3.51 -1.72 -5.26
CA PHE A 151 -4.81 -1.43 -4.69
C PHE A 151 -5.82 -2.43 -5.23
N GLU A 152 -6.76 -2.85 -4.38
CA GLU A 152 -7.82 -3.79 -4.74
C GLU A 152 -9.19 -3.25 -4.32
N GLY A 153 -10.22 -3.62 -5.06
CA GLY A 153 -11.62 -3.29 -4.76
C GLY A 153 -12.18 -2.22 -5.68
N LYS A 154 -13.47 -1.90 -5.51
CA LYS A 154 -14.23 -1.01 -6.41
C LYS A 154 -13.67 0.41 -6.56
N GLU A 155 -12.79 0.83 -5.67
CA GLU A 155 -12.15 2.15 -5.68
C GLU A 155 -10.65 2.07 -5.91
N ALA A 156 -10.12 0.93 -6.36
CA ALA A 156 -8.69 0.72 -6.52
C ALA A 156 -8.02 1.83 -7.36
N MET A 157 -8.61 2.16 -8.52
CA MET A 157 -8.12 3.21 -9.40
C MET A 157 -8.17 4.60 -8.74
N VAL A 158 -9.26 4.92 -8.04
CA VAL A 158 -9.42 6.20 -7.33
C VAL A 158 -8.40 6.33 -6.20
N ASN A 159 -8.17 5.24 -5.45
CA ASN A 159 -7.21 5.20 -4.35
C ASN A 159 -5.78 5.33 -4.86
N ALA A 160 -5.43 4.63 -5.94
CA ALA A 160 -4.13 4.76 -6.59
C ALA A 160 -3.90 6.20 -7.10
N ASN A 161 -4.92 6.81 -7.72
CA ASN A 161 -4.87 8.20 -8.18
C ASN A 161 -4.72 9.21 -7.06
N THR A 162 -5.43 9.00 -5.96
CA THR A 162 -5.32 9.83 -4.76
C THR A 162 -3.90 9.76 -4.19
N ALA A 163 -3.35 8.54 -4.04
CA ALA A 163 -2.00 8.34 -3.54
C ALA A 163 -0.96 9.02 -4.44
N ARG A 164 -1.02 8.79 -5.76
CA ARG A 164 -0.14 9.47 -6.74
C ARG A 164 -0.18 10.99 -6.58
N ASN A 165 -1.38 11.57 -6.53
CA ASN A 165 -1.52 13.02 -6.47
C ASN A 165 -0.99 13.59 -5.14
N MET A 166 -1.12 12.84 -4.04
CA MET A 166 -0.50 13.22 -2.77
C MET A 166 1.03 13.16 -2.84
N ILE A 167 1.60 12.13 -3.47
CA ILE A 167 3.06 12.04 -3.63
C ILE A 167 3.57 13.19 -4.49
N ILE A 168 2.94 13.45 -5.65
CA ILE A 168 3.35 14.54 -6.54
C ILE A 168 3.33 15.90 -5.82
N LYS A 169 2.37 16.14 -4.92
CA LYS A 169 2.33 17.37 -4.11
C LYS A 169 3.52 17.53 -3.16
N GLU A 170 4.16 16.44 -2.75
CA GLU A 170 5.29 16.46 -1.82
C GLU A 170 6.65 16.42 -2.54
N LEU A 171 6.63 16.34 -3.88
CA LEU A 171 7.80 16.45 -4.76
C LEU A 171 7.95 17.86 -5.36
N ASN A 172 6.88 18.65 -5.40
CA ASN A 172 6.89 20.06 -5.83
C ASN A 172 7.08 20.98 -4.63
#